data_AF-A0A976DKU6-F1
#
_entry.id   AF-A0A976DKU6-F1
#
_cell.length_a   1.000
_cell.length_b   1.000
_cell.length_c   1.000
_cell.angle_alpha   90.00
_cell.angle_beta   90.00
_cell.angle_gamma   90.00
#
_symmetry.space_group_name_H-M   'P 1'
#
loop_
_entity.id
_entity.type
_entity.pdbx_description
1 polymer ?
#
loop_
_entity_poly.entity_id
_entity_poly.type
_entity_poly.pdbx_seq_one_letter_code
_entity_poly.pdbx_strand_id
1 'polypeptide(L)'
;AAWQVGDILAGLAPPPGAPENRLAYKTGTSYGHRDAWAIGFDGTHVIGVWMGRADGTPVPGAFGADVAAPVLFQAFNRLKGKLDPQPPAPAATLLVSNAELPQPLQRFRSRSAAFEADADAPAVAFPPDGAEVELLPAGLKVKVTGGTAPFTWLADGVPVLVALDAREAMLALPGAGFVTLSVIDAEGRSARAQVRLR
;
A
#
# COMPACT_ATOMS: atom_id res chain seq x y z
N ALA A 1 3.35 -15.45 3.90
CA ALA A 1 2.48 -14.70 4.83
C ALA A 1 2.92 -14.88 6.29
N ALA A 2 2.95 -16.11 6.82
CA ALA A 2 3.29 -16.36 8.23
C ALA A 2 4.68 -15.83 8.63
N TRP A 3 5.69 -16.05 7.79
CA TRP A 3 7.04 -15.53 8.04
C TRP A 3 7.07 -14.00 8.16
N GLN A 4 6.43 -13.27 7.23
CA GLN A 4 6.41 -11.81 7.27
C GLN A 4 5.77 -11.27 8.56
N VAL A 5 4.67 -11.88 9.00
CA VAL A 5 4.03 -11.50 10.27
C VAL A 5 4.96 -11.76 11.44
N GLY A 6 5.63 -12.92 11.48
CA GLY A 6 6.59 -13.25 12.52
C GLY A 6 7.79 -12.29 12.56
N ASP A 7 8.33 -11.91 11.40
CA ASP A 7 9.44 -10.95 11.31
C ASP A 7 9.03 -9.55 11.80
N ILE A 8 7.84 -9.07 11.40
CA ILE A 8 7.26 -7.80 11.88
C ILE A 8 7.10 -7.82 13.40
N LEU A 9 6.51 -8.87 13.96
CA LEU A 9 6.27 -8.98 15.40
C LEU A 9 7.58 -9.12 16.19
N ALA A 10 8.61 -9.74 15.62
CA ALA A 10 9.94 -9.82 16.21
C ALA A 10 10.73 -8.50 16.16
N GLY A 11 10.25 -7.53 15.37
CA GLY A 11 10.81 -6.18 15.30
C GLY A 11 10.21 -5.19 16.31
N LEU A 12 9.24 -5.61 17.12
CA LEU A 12 8.62 -4.75 18.13
C LEU A 12 9.57 -4.54 19.31
N ALA A 13 9.65 -3.29 19.80
CA ALA A 13 10.45 -2.95 20.96
C ALA A 13 9.92 -3.66 22.22
N PRO A 14 10.75 -4.42 22.96
CA PRO A 14 10.32 -5.16 24.13
C PRO A 14 9.88 -4.22 25.28
N PRO A 15 9.13 -4.71 26.29
CA PRO A 15 8.79 -3.91 27.46
C PRO A 15 10.06 -3.47 28.21
N PRO A 16 10.03 -2.34 28.95
CA PRO A 16 11.19 -1.85 29.69
C PRO A 16 11.83 -2.92 30.58
N GLY A 17 13.15 -3.08 30.47
CA GLY A 17 13.93 -4.05 31.25
C GLY A 17 13.91 -5.49 30.72
N ALA A 18 13.15 -5.78 29.66
CA ALA A 18 13.22 -7.08 28.97
C ALA A 18 14.34 -7.09 27.92
N PRO A 19 14.90 -8.27 27.59
CA PRO A 19 15.97 -8.38 26.60
C PRO A 19 15.49 -8.07 25.18
N GLU A 20 16.31 -7.38 24.40
CA GLU A 20 16.14 -7.18 22.96
C GLU A 20 16.55 -8.43 22.17
N ASN A 21 15.83 -9.53 22.37
CA ASN A 21 16.18 -10.85 21.83
C ASN A 21 15.35 -11.27 20.60
N ARG A 22 14.62 -10.34 19.98
CA ARG A 22 13.73 -10.58 18.82
C ARG A 22 12.63 -11.62 19.07
N LEU A 23 12.12 -11.73 20.31
CA LEU A 23 10.89 -12.48 20.57
C LEU A 23 9.75 -11.88 19.74
N ALA A 24 9.08 -12.69 18.91
CA ALA A 24 7.88 -12.23 18.22
C ALA A 24 6.73 -12.19 19.21
N TYR A 25 6.10 -11.04 19.41
CA TYR A 25 4.99 -10.93 20.34
C TYR A 25 4.01 -9.84 19.97
N LYS A 26 2.81 -9.90 20.56
CA LYS A 26 1.83 -8.83 20.46
C LYS A 26 1.04 -8.71 21.76
N THR A 27 0.69 -7.47 22.10
CA THR A 27 -0.18 -7.12 23.22
C THR A 27 -1.58 -6.76 22.76
N GLY A 28 -2.56 -6.98 23.64
CA GLY A 28 -3.94 -6.55 23.48
C GLY A 28 -4.52 -6.09 24.81
N THR A 29 -5.43 -5.12 24.77
CA THR A 29 -6.18 -4.65 25.93
C THR A 29 -7.64 -4.55 25.52
N SER A 30 -8.56 -5.16 26.28
CA SER A 30 -9.99 -5.09 25.96
C SER A 30 -10.58 -3.72 26.28
N TYR A 31 -11.70 -3.40 25.63
CA TYR A 31 -12.45 -2.19 25.93
C TYR A 31 -12.92 -2.19 27.39
N GLY A 32 -12.72 -1.07 28.09
CA GLY A 32 -13.02 -0.95 29.52
C GLY A 32 -12.02 -1.66 30.45
N HIS A 33 -10.81 -1.99 29.97
CA HIS A 33 -9.70 -2.53 30.77
C HIS A 33 -10.04 -3.79 31.56
N ARG A 34 -10.76 -4.75 30.97
CA ARG A 34 -11.10 -6.01 31.65
C ARG A 34 -10.03 -7.08 31.47
N ASP A 35 -9.35 -7.06 30.32
CA ASP A 35 -8.38 -8.05 29.91
C ASP A 35 -7.11 -7.36 29.40
N ALA A 36 -5.97 -7.83 29.91
CA ALA A 36 -4.65 -7.50 29.42
C ALA A 36 -4.01 -8.79 28.88
N TRP A 37 -3.75 -8.81 27.57
CA TRP A 37 -3.17 -9.94 26.85
C TRP A 37 -1.76 -9.64 26.37
N ALA A 38 -0.91 -10.66 26.41
CA ALA A 38 0.32 -10.72 25.64
C ALA A 38 0.50 -12.14 25.10
N ILE A 39 0.71 -12.28 23.79
CA ILE A 39 1.01 -13.56 23.15
C ILE A 39 2.33 -13.41 22.44
N GLY A 40 3.25 -14.36 22.64
CA GLY A 40 4.53 -14.38 21.96
C GLY A 40 4.99 -15.79 21.62
N PHE A 41 5.90 -15.87 20.66
CA PHE A 41 6.40 -17.13 20.14
C PHE A 41 7.85 -17.01 19.66
N ASP A 42 8.54 -18.14 19.69
CA ASP A 42 9.82 -18.35 19.01
C ASP A 42 9.68 -19.46 17.96
N GLY A 43 10.79 -20.00 17.47
CA GLY A 43 10.76 -21.05 16.44
C GLY A 43 10.03 -22.35 16.84
N THR A 44 9.79 -22.60 18.12
CA THR A 44 9.22 -23.88 18.59
C THR A 44 8.19 -23.76 19.71
N HIS A 45 8.08 -22.62 20.40
CA HIS A 45 7.19 -22.41 21.54
C HIS A 45 6.29 -21.20 21.34
N VAL A 46 5.10 -21.30 21.92
CA VAL A 46 4.14 -20.20 22.03
C VAL A 46 3.77 -20.05 23.49
N ILE A 47 3.76 -18.82 24.00
CA ILE A 47 3.27 -18.50 25.35
C ILE A 47 2.20 -17.43 25.21
N GLY A 48 1.05 -17.66 25.86
CA GLY A 48 0.00 -16.67 26.03
C GLY A 48 -0.12 -16.30 27.50
N VAL A 49 -0.18 -15.00 27.78
CA VAL A 49 -0.43 -14.44 29.09
C VAL A 49 -1.72 -13.64 29.04
N TRP A 50 -2.63 -13.96 29.93
CA TRP A 50 -3.82 -13.16 30.23
C TRP A 50 -3.74 -12.70 31.67
N MET A 51 -4.06 -11.43 31.88
CA MET A 51 -4.28 -10.86 33.20
C MET A 51 -5.60 -10.11 33.22
N GLY A 52 -6.40 -10.38 34.24
CA GLY A 52 -7.72 -9.80 34.42
C GLY A 52 -8.38 -10.36 35.66
N ARG A 53 -9.59 -9.90 35.95
CA ARG A 53 -10.40 -10.47 37.02
C ARG A 53 -11.29 -11.57 36.46
N ALA A 54 -11.35 -12.71 37.15
CA ALA A 54 -12.15 -13.86 36.72
C ALA A 54 -13.66 -13.55 36.64
N ASP A 55 -14.13 -12.55 37.41
CA ASP A 55 -15.50 -12.04 37.38
C ASP A 55 -15.76 -11.04 36.23
N GLY A 56 -14.74 -10.77 35.40
CA GLY A 56 -14.78 -9.84 34.28
C GLY A 56 -14.88 -8.38 34.67
N THR A 57 -14.78 -8.02 35.95
CA THR A 57 -14.84 -6.62 36.37
C THR A 57 -13.62 -5.83 35.86
N PRO A 58 -13.78 -4.54 35.50
CA PRO A 58 -12.69 -3.72 34.99
C PRO A 58 -11.52 -3.65 35.96
N VAL A 59 -10.31 -3.60 35.40
CA VAL A 59 -9.06 -3.28 36.09
C VAL A 59 -8.50 -2.00 35.47
N PRO A 60 -9.02 -0.81 35.83
CA PRO A 60 -8.56 0.45 35.27
C PRO A 60 -7.04 0.60 35.36
N GLY A 61 -6.42 1.02 34.26
CA GLY A 61 -4.97 1.17 34.17
C GLY A 61 -4.19 -0.12 33.86
N ALA A 62 -4.85 -1.28 33.77
CA ALA A 62 -4.21 -2.49 33.27
C ALA A 62 -4.17 -2.47 31.73
N PHE A 63 -2.97 -2.41 31.17
CA PHE A 63 -2.73 -2.57 29.74
C PHE A 63 -1.85 -3.79 29.49
N GLY A 64 -2.10 -4.50 28.39
CA GLY A 64 -1.31 -5.67 28.00
C GLY A 64 0.20 -5.41 27.94
N ALA A 65 0.60 -4.21 27.50
CA ALA A 65 2.00 -3.79 27.43
C ALA A 65 2.66 -3.65 28.82
N ASP A 66 1.93 -3.17 29.82
CA ASP A 66 2.49 -2.86 31.13
C ASP A 66 2.47 -4.06 32.07
N VAL A 67 1.48 -4.93 31.95
CA VAL A 67 1.24 -6.00 32.94
C VAL A 67 1.40 -7.40 32.37
N ALA A 68 0.96 -7.67 31.13
CA ALA A 68 1.02 -9.02 30.55
C ALA A 68 2.34 -9.27 29.81
N ALA A 69 2.86 -8.29 29.07
CA ALA A 69 4.09 -8.43 28.31
C ALA A 69 5.33 -8.70 29.20
N PRO A 70 5.55 -8.01 30.34
CA PRO A 70 6.69 -8.35 31.19
C PRO A 70 6.67 -9.79 31.69
N VAL A 71 5.49 -10.31 32.04
CA VAL A 71 5.32 -11.72 32.46
C VAL A 71 5.62 -12.67 31.31
N LEU A 72 5.19 -12.36 30.09
CA LEU A 72 5.51 -13.13 28.88
C LEU A 72 7.03 -13.25 28.67
N PHE A 73 7.77 -12.14 28.74
CA PHE A 73 9.23 -12.15 28.57
C PHE A 73 9.93 -12.89 29.70
N GLN A 74 9.46 -12.74 30.94
CA GLN A 74 9.98 -13.51 32.08
C GLN A 74 9.72 -15.02 31.92
N ALA A 75 8.58 -15.41 31.36
CA ALA A 75 8.25 -16.82 31.12
C ALA A 75 9.19 -17.43 30.06
N PHE A 76 9.44 -16.73 28.95
CA PHE A 76 10.41 -17.17 27.95
C PHE A 76 11.83 -17.27 28.53
N ASN A 77 12.27 -16.28 29.31
CA ASN A 77 13.59 -16.31 29.95
C ASN A 77 13.74 -17.47 30.94
N ARG A 78 12.65 -17.89 31.59
CA ARG A 78 12.65 -19.10 32.45
C ARG A 78 12.61 -20.39 31.65
N LEU A 79 11.91 -20.40 30.52
CA LEU A 79 11.81 -21.57 29.64
C LEU A 79 13.17 -21.94 29.06
N LYS A 80 13.93 -20.95 28.55
CA LYS A 80 15.29 -21.14 28.02
C LYS A 80 16.06 -19.83 27.89
N GLY A 81 17.39 -19.91 28.02
CA GLY A 81 18.28 -18.75 27.96
C GLY A 81 18.49 -18.17 26.54
N LYS A 82 18.12 -18.89 25.49
CA LYS A 82 18.20 -18.44 24.09
C LYS A 82 16.94 -18.88 23.34
N LEU A 83 16.34 -17.96 22.60
CA LEU A 83 15.18 -18.26 21.76
C LEU A 83 15.57 -19.10 20.55
N ASP A 84 14.66 -19.98 20.13
CA ASP A 84 14.86 -20.68 18.86
C ASP A 84 14.54 -19.73 17.70
N PRO A 85 15.43 -19.64 16.69
CA PRO A 85 15.24 -18.70 15.60
C PRO A 85 13.99 -19.05 14.80
N GLN A 86 13.33 -18.02 14.27
CA GLN A 86 12.31 -18.24 13.25
C GLN A 86 12.95 -18.86 11.99
N PRO A 87 12.17 -19.57 11.16
CA PRO A 87 12.63 -20.03 9.86
C PRO A 87 13.19 -18.88 9.01
N PRO A 88 14.12 -19.16 8.07
CA PRO A 88 14.64 -18.13 7.18
C PRO A 88 13.54 -17.53 6.29
N ALA A 89 13.78 -16.32 5.80
CA ALA A 89 12.88 -15.66 4.86
C ALA A 89 12.65 -16.54 3.63
N PRO A 90 11.39 -16.70 3.15
CA PRO A 90 11.13 -17.29 1.86
C PRO A 90 11.91 -16.55 0.76
N ALA A 91 12.47 -17.26 -0.21
CA ALA A 91 13.38 -16.69 -1.22
C ALA A 91 12.80 -15.51 -2.02
N ALA A 92 11.47 -15.48 -2.23
CA ALA A 92 10.79 -14.40 -2.94
C ALA A 92 10.40 -13.19 -2.04
N THR A 93 10.84 -13.17 -0.79
CA THR A 93 10.54 -12.08 0.14
C THR A 93 11.38 -10.85 -0.22
N LEU A 94 10.71 -9.73 -0.51
CA LEU A 94 11.36 -8.44 -0.70
C LEU A 94 11.54 -7.75 0.65
N LEU A 95 12.80 -7.68 1.13
CA LEU A 95 13.21 -6.92 2.31
C LEU A 95 13.96 -5.66 1.86
N VAL A 96 13.22 -4.71 1.30
CA VAL A 96 13.76 -3.46 0.75
C VAL A 96 13.10 -2.26 1.40
N SER A 97 13.78 -1.12 1.41
CA SER A 97 13.21 0.14 1.88
C SER A 97 12.08 0.61 0.96
N ASN A 98 11.24 1.53 1.44
CA ASN A 98 10.19 2.11 0.62
C ASN A 98 10.73 2.77 -0.67
N ALA A 99 11.94 3.36 -0.62
CA ALA A 99 12.58 4.01 -1.77
C ALA A 99 13.00 3.03 -2.89
N GLU A 100 13.23 1.77 -2.53
CA GLU A 100 13.65 0.71 -3.46
C GLU A 100 12.46 -0.09 -4.02
N LEU A 101 11.25 0.15 -3.51
CA LEU A 101 10.04 -0.44 -4.08
C LEU A 101 9.79 0.11 -5.49
N PRO A 102 9.23 -0.69 -6.42
CA PRO A 102 8.71 -0.19 -7.69
C PRO A 102 7.79 1.03 -7.46
N GLN A 103 7.86 2.04 -8.33
CA GLN A 103 7.12 3.31 -8.16
C GLN A 103 5.65 3.14 -7.73
N PRO A 104 4.85 2.18 -8.27
CA PRO A 104 3.46 1.98 -7.85
C PRO A 104 3.28 1.50 -6.40
N LEU A 105 4.32 0.89 -5.81
CA LEU A 105 4.32 0.34 -4.45
C LEU A 105 4.96 1.28 -3.41
N GLN A 106 5.61 2.36 -3.84
CA GLN A 106 6.20 3.35 -2.93
C GLN A 106 5.12 4.13 -2.16
N ARG A 107 3.92 4.27 -2.74
CA ARG A 107 2.82 5.02 -2.14
C ARG A 107 1.60 4.12 -1.99
N PHE A 108 1.12 3.98 -0.75
CA PHE A 108 -0.17 3.34 -0.49
C PHE A 108 -1.29 4.31 -0.86
N ARG A 109 -2.12 3.95 -1.84
CA ARG A 109 -3.40 4.63 -2.12
C ARG A 109 -4.53 3.71 -1.69
N SER A 110 -5.55 4.26 -1.03
CA SER A 110 -6.73 3.47 -0.69
C SER A 110 -7.39 2.96 -1.98
N ARG A 111 -8.09 1.83 -1.91
CA ARG A 111 -8.78 1.26 -3.07
C ARG A 111 -9.77 2.26 -3.69
N SER A 112 -10.35 3.16 -2.89
CA SER A 112 -11.25 4.22 -3.34
C SER A 112 -10.53 5.47 -3.86
N ALA A 113 -9.34 5.80 -3.34
CA ALA A 113 -8.54 6.94 -3.80
C ALA A 113 -8.00 6.76 -5.23
N ALA A 114 -8.00 5.53 -5.78
CA ALA A 114 -7.73 5.29 -7.19
C ALA A 114 -8.89 5.72 -8.12
N PHE A 115 -10.09 5.94 -7.56
CA PHE A 115 -11.31 6.31 -8.31
C PHE A 115 -11.80 7.73 -8.00
N GLU A 116 -11.28 8.37 -6.96
CA GLU A 116 -11.44 9.81 -6.78
C GLU A 116 -10.48 10.52 -7.72
N ALA A 117 -11.02 11.11 -8.78
CA ALA A 117 -10.24 11.99 -9.64
C ALA A 117 -9.77 13.18 -8.78
N ASP A 118 -8.47 13.23 -8.51
CA ASP A 118 -7.81 14.40 -7.96
C ASP A 118 -8.24 15.63 -8.79
N ALA A 119 -8.67 16.71 -8.16
CA ALA A 119 -9.27 17.85 -8.86
C ALA A 119 -8.34 18.42 -9.95
N ASP A 120 -7.03 18.27 -9.71
CA ASP A 120 -5.96 18.70 -10.61
C ASP A 120 -5.39 17.56 -11.47
N ALA A 121 -6.00 16.37 -11.52
CA ALA A 121 -5.58 15.30 -12.42
C ALA A 121 -5.79 15.67 -13.90
N PRO A 122 -4.98 15.13 -14.83
CA PRO A 122 -5.25 15.33 -16.25
C PRO A 122 -6.60 14.69 -16.63
N ALA A 123 -7.35 15.36 -17.50
CA ALA A 123 -8.59 14.87 -18.09
C ALA A 123 -8.57 15.11 -19.61
N VAL A 124 -9.06 14.14 -20.39
CA VAL A 124 -9.21 14.29 -21.84
C VAL A 124 -10.41 15.21 -22.11
N ALA A 125 -10.13 16.48 -22.37
CA ALA A 125 -11.16 17.48 -22.62
C ALA A 125 -11.70 17.42 -24.06
N PHE A 126 -10.87 16.95 -24.99
CA PHE A 126 -11.30 16.67 -26.35
C PHE A 126 -10.43 15.57 -26.97
N PRO A 127 -11.01 14.64 -27.74
CA PRO A 127 -12.45 14.37 -27.78
C PRO A 127 -12.95 13.73 -26.47
N PRO A 128 -14.17 14.06 -26.00
CA PRO A 128 -14.70 13.48 -24.76
C PRO A 128 -14.99 11.99 -24.91
N ASP A 129 -15.10 11.29 -23.77
CA ASP A 129 -15.42 9.85 -23.76
C ASP A 129 -16.74 9.56 -24.48
N GLY A 130 -16.74 8.54 -25.34
CA GLY A 130 -17.86 8.15 -26.18
C GLY A 130 -18.05 8.99 -27.45
N ALA A 131 -17.22 10.00 -27.71
CA ALA A 131 -17.39 10.84 -28.89
C ALA A 131 -17.15 10.10 -30.21
N GLU A 132 -17.94 10.45 -31.22
CA GLU A 132 -17.66 10.13 -32.62
C GLU A 132 -17.01 11.35 -33.29
N VAL A 133 -15.79 11.21 -33.82
CA VAL A 133 -15.01 12.33 -34.36
C VAL A 133 -14.50 11.99 -35.75
N GLU A 134 -14.60 12.94 -36.67
CA GLU A 134 -14.02 12.83 -38.01
C GLU A 134 -12.50 12.98 -37.95
N LEU A 135 -11.77 12.03 -38.57
CA LEU A 135 -10.32 12.09 -38.61
C LEU A 135 -9.87 13.07 -39.69
N LEU A 136 -9.25 14.18 -39.28
CA LEU A 136 -8.72 15.18 -40.21
C LEU A 136 -7.46 14.64 -40.93
N PRO A 137 -7.10 15.18 -42.11
CA PRO A 137 -5.85 14.81 -42.78
C PRO A 137 -4.59 15.05 -41.94
N ALA A 138 -4.64 16.01 -41.02
CA ALA A 138 -3.57 16.31 -40.08
C ALA A 138 -3.58 15.44 -38.80
N GLY A 139 -4.52 14.50 -38.68
CA GLY A 139 -4.70 13.61 -37.53
C GLY A 139 -5.88 14.00 -36.64
N LEU A 140 -5.91 13.45 -35.43
CA LEU A 140 -6.94 13.73 -34.44
C LEU A 140 -6.50 14.88 -33.52
N LYS A 141 -7.30 15.94 -33.43
CA LYS A 141 -7.07 16.97 -32.41
C LYS A 141 -7.36 16.40 -31.03
N VAL A 142 -6.44 16.59 -30.10
CA VAL A 142 -6.61 16.24 -28.69
C VAL A 142 -6.36 17.42 -27.77
N LYS A 143 -7.03 17.44 -26.62
CA LYS A 143 -6.89 18.45 -25.57
C LYS A 143 -6.92 17.81 -24.20
N VAL A 144 -6.01 18.25 -23.33
CA VAL A 144 -5.98 17.90 -21.90
C VAL A 144 -6.28 19.12 -21.04
N THR A 145 -7.12 18.93 -20.03
CA THR A 145 -7.33 19.88 -18.92
C THR A 145 -6.82 19.29 -17.62
N GLY A 146 -6.44 20.12 -16.65
CA GLY A 146 -5.78 19.63 -15.42
C GLY A 146 -4.40 19.00 -15.71
N GLY A 147 -3.80 18.39 -14.70
CA GLY A 147 -2.51 17.71 -14.76
C GLY A 147 -1.30 18.63 -14.89
N THR A 148 -0.14 18.03 -14.63
CA THR A 148 1.18 18.68 -14.66
C THR A 148 1.94 18.28 -15.93
N ALA A 149 2.30 19.26 -16.76
CA ALA A 149 3.15 19.04 -17.93
C ALA A 149 4.56 18.52 -17.52
N PRO A 150 5.26 17.77 -18.39
CA PRO A 150 4.84 17.41 -19.74
C PRO A 150 3.86 16.22 -19.80
N PHE A 151 3.09 16.15 -20.89
CA PHE A 151 2.08 15.12 -21.14
C PHE A 151 2.57 14.06 -22.13
N THR A 152 2.16 12.82 -21.88
CA THR A 152 2.32 11.69 -22.81
C THR A 152 0.95 11.23 -23.28
N TRP A 153 0.72 11.24 -24.59
CA TRP A 153 -0.50 10.73 -25.21
C TRP A 153 -0.26 9.34 -25.77
N LEU A 154 -1.20 8.43 -25.49
CA LEU A 154 -1.22 7.08 -26.00
C LEU A 154 -2.52 6.84 -26.78
N ALA A 155 -2.41 6.07 -27.85
CA ALA A 155 -3.52 5.50 -28.59
C ALA A 155 -3.44 3.97 -28.46
N ASP A 156 -4.50 3.36 -27.94
CA ASP A 156 -4.58 1.91 -27.68
C ASP A 156 -3.39 1.37 -26.87
N GLY A 157 -2.92 2.16 -25.91
CA GLY A 157 -1.78 1.83 -25.06
C GLY A 157 -0.40 2.03 -25.70
N VAL A 158 -0.34 2.49 -26.95
CA VAL A 158 0.91 2.84 -27.64
C VAL A 158 1.17 4.33 -27.54
N PRO A 159 2.32 4.79 -27.01
CA PRO A 159 2.67 6.21 -27.00
C PRO A 159 2.76 6.81 -28.42
N VAL A 160 2.01 7.89 -28.65
CA VAL A 160 1.96 8.64 -29.92
C VAL A 160 2.69 9.97 -29.80
N LEU A 161 2.54 10.65 -28.66
CA LEU A 161 3.32 11.84 -28.32
C LEU A 161 3.86 11.69 -26.90
N VAL A 162 5.10 12.11 -26.69
CA VAL A 162 5.80 12.02 -25.41
C VAL A 162 6.39 13.38 -25.08
N ALA A 163 6.44 13.71 -23.80
CA ALA A 163 7.05 14.94 -23.28
C ALA A 163 6.48 16.25 -23.89
N LEU A 164 5.16 16.33 -24.06
CA LEU A 164 4.49 17.50 -24.62
C LEU A 164 4.13 18.53 -23.54
N ASP A 165 4.68 19.73 -23.59
CA ASP A 165 4.29 20.81 -22.66
C ASP A 165 2.95 21.47 -23.01
N ALA A 166 2.56 21.41 -24.28
CA ALA A 166 1.30 21.97 -24.75
C ALA A 166 0.10 21.13 -24.29
N ARG A 167 -1.02 21.81 -24.01
CA ARG A 167 -2.28 21.18 -23.60
C ARG A 167 -3.15 20.73 -24.78
N GLU A 168 -2.76 21.05 -26.00
CA GLU A 168 -3.43 20.67 -27.24
C GLU A 168 -2.39 20.16 -28.25
N ALA A 169 -2.76 19.14 -29.03
CA ALA A 169 -1.91 18.59 -30.09
C ALA A 169 -2.73 17.87 -31.18
N MET A 170 -2.06 17.51 -32.27
CA MET A 170 -2.59 16.63 -33.31
C MET A 170 -1.92 15.26 -33.19
N LEU A 171 -2.72 14.20 -33.05
CA LEU A 171 -2.24 12.81 -33.02
C LEU A 171 -2.34 12.18 -34.40
N ALA A 172 -1.22 11.68 -34.92
CA ALA A 172 -1.22 10.86 -36.12
C ALA A 172 -1.75 9.46 -35.77
N LEU A 173 -2.90 9.08 -36.33
CA LEU A 173 -3.56 7.80 -36.07
C LEU A 173 -3.74 7.03 -37.39
N PRO A 174 -3.66 5.69 -37.35
CA PRO A 174 -3.55 4.86 -38.56
C PRO A 174 -4.83 4.76 -39.39
N GLY A 175 -6.01 5.11 -38.86
CA GLY A 175 -7.26 5.09 -39.61
C GLY A 175 -8.52 5.20 -38.74
N ALA A 176 -9.68 5.09 -39.39
CA ALA A 176 -11.00 5.09 -38.73
C ALA A 176 -11.20 3.84 -37.86
N GLY A 177 -12.10 3.92 -36.87
CA GLY A 177 -12.38 2.83 -35.94
C GLY A 177 -12.49 3.29 -34.48
N PHE A 178 -12.52 2.34 -33.55
CA PHE A 178 -12.50 2.66 -32.12
C PHE A 178 -11.06 2.81 -31.66
N VAL A 179 -10.78 3.90 -30.93
CA VAL A 179 -9.49 4.15 -30.31
C VAL A 179 -9.68 4.48 -28.84
N THR A 180 -8.81 3.94 -28.01
CA THR A 180 -8.62 4.38 -26.64
C THR A 180 -7.54 5.45 -26.60
N LEU A 181 -7.91 6.68 -26.27
CA LEU A 181 -6.97 7.73 -25.93
C LEU A 181 -6.63 7.65 -24.44
N SER A 182 -5.36 7.75 -24.11
CA SER A 182 -4.90 7.95 -22.73
C SER A 182 -3.91 9.09 -22.68
N VAL A 183 -4.00 9.92 -21.65
CA VAL A 183 -3.03 10.97 -21.36
C VAL A 183 -2.43 10.71 -19.98
N ILE A 184 -1.11 10.80 -19.89
CA ILE A 184 -0.33 10.65 -18.64
C ILE A 184 0.40 11.97 -18.39
N ASP A 185 0.34 12.49 -17.17
CA ASP A 185 1.06 13.69 -16.76
C ASP A 185 2.44 13.37 -16.16
N ALA A 186 3.23 14.40 -15.85
CA ALA A 186 4.59 14.25 -15.30
C ALA A 186 4.64 13.55 -13.93
N GLU A 187 3.53 13.57 -13.19
CA GLU A 187 3.40 12.93 -11.88
C GLU A 187 2.91 11.48 -11.98
N GLY A 188 2.67 10.99 -13.21
CA GLY A 188 2.19 9.64 -13.49
C GLY A 188 0.69 9.46 -13.28
N ARG A 189 -0.08 10.56 -13.14
CA ARG A 189 -1.54 10.52 -13.14
C ARG A 189 -2.04 10.42 -14.58
N SER A 190 -3.18 9.77 -14.79
CA SER A 190 -3.68 9.51 -16.14
C SER A 190 -5.19 9.61 -16.25
N ALA A 191 -5.67 10.01 -17.43
CA ALA A 191 -7.06 9.88 -17.83
C ALA A 191 -7.18 9.13 -19.16
N ARG A 192 -8.38 8.59 -19.40
CA ARG A 192 -8.71 7.80 -20.59
C ARG A 192 -10.04 8.26 -21.19
N ALA A 193 -10.13 8.23 -22.51
CA ALA A 193 -11.37 8.37 -23.26
C ALA A 193 -11.40 7.33 -24.40
N GLN A 194 -12.56 6.71 -24.62
CA GLN A 194 -12.84 5.84 -25.76
C GLN A 194 -13.58 6.65 -26.81
N VAL A 195 -13.06 6.71 -28.02
CA VAL A 195 -13.69 7.49 -29.10
C VAL A 195 -13.75 6.67 -30.38
N ARG A 196 -14.72 7.00 -31.22
CA ARG A 196 -14.90 6.39 -32.53
C ARG A 196 -14.50 7.39 -33.61
N LEU A 197 -13.46 7.05 -34.37
CA LEU A 197 -12.99 7.80 -35.51
C LEU A 197 -13.79 7.39 -36.76
N ARG A 198 -14.26 8.37 -37.51
CA ARG A 198 -14.90 8.20 -38.82
C ARG A 198 -14.08 8.86 -39.91
#